data_AF-A0A1W9VJ34-F1
#
_entry.id   AF-A0A1W9VJ34-F1
#
_cell.length_a   1.000
_cell.length_b   1.000
_cell.length_c   1.000
_cell.angle_alpha   90.00
_cell.angle_beta   90.00
_cell.angle_gamma   90.00
#
_symmetry.space_group_name_H-M   'P 1'
#
loop_
_entity.id
_entity.type
_entity.pdbx_description
1 polymer ?
#
loop_
_entity_poly.entity_id
_entity_poly.type
_entity_poly.pdbx_seq_one_letter_code
_entity_poly.pdbx_strand_id
1 'polypeptide(L)'
;MVQLTVDPQTSSEIMGADPESFLNFLHQSQSGSVIKLNNNWRVSIFTLAEILNTTPATLLDTLEDYELGRLIESVDDDDFFDADEGQKIYQQYLAEA
;
A
#
# COMPACT_ATOMS: atom_id res chain seq x y z
N MET A 1 11.16 -2.88 5.95
CA MET A 1 11.70 -3.81 4.94
C MET A 1 11.03 -3.45 3.62
N VAL A 2 11.79 -3.08 2.58
CA VAL A 2 11.19 -2.58 1.32
C VAL A 2 10.51 -3.73 0.59
N GLN A 3 9.22 -3.62 0.35
CA GLN A 3 8.42 -4.63 -0.35
C GLN A 3 8.40 -4.29 -1.84
N LEU A 4 9.15 -5.03 -2.66
CA LEU A 4 9.21 -4.81 -4.12
C LEU A 4 8.12 -5.55 -4.90
N THR A 5 7.16 -6.13 -4.17
CA THR A 5 6.02 -6.83 -4.76
C THR A 5 4.74 -6.37 -4.09
N VAL A 6 3.71 -6.19 -4.89
CA VAL A 6 2.43 -5.64 -4.51
C VAL A 6 1.39 -6.75 -4.62
N ASP A 7 0.42 -6.79 -3.72
CA ASP A 7 -0.68 -7.76 -3.83
C ASP A 7 -1.58 -7.41 -5.04
N PRO A 8 -2.41 -8.35 -5.53
CA PRO A 8 -3.18 -8.15 -6.74
C PRO A 8 -4.24 -7.06 -6.62
N GLN A 9 -4.78 -6.83 -5.42
CA GLN A 9 -5.80 -5.82 -5.19
C GLN A 9 -5.19 -4.43 -5.34
N THR A 10 -4.14 -4.13 -4.58
CA THR A 10 -3.41 -2.87 -4.71
C THR A 10 -2.86 -2.68 -6.13
N SER A 11 -2.37 -3.75 -6.76
CA SER A 11 -1.91 -3.70 -8.15
C SER A 11 -3.02 -3.33 -9.14
N SER A 12 -4.24 -3.84 -8.94
CA SER A 12 -5.38 -3.53 -9.79
C SER A 12 -5.91 -2.11 -9.58
N GLU A 13 -5.87 -1.60 -8.34
CA GLU A 13 -6.21 -0.21 -8.00
C GLU A 13 -5.27 0.77 -8.69
N ILE A 14 -3.95 0.52 -8.63
CA ILE A 14 -2.93 1.29 -9.37
C ILE A 14 -3.23 1.33 -10.87
N MET A 15 -3.66 0.19 -11.42
CA MET A 15 -3.93 0.02 -12.84
C MET A 15 -5.31 0.53 -13.27
N GLY A 16 -6.16 0.96 -12.33
CA GLY A 16 -7.55 1.34 -12.59
C GLY A 16 -8.38 0.20 -13.17
N ALA A 17 -8.07 -1.05 -12.80
CA ALA A 17 -8.68 -2.25 -13.34
C ALA A 17 -9.30 -3.10 -12.23
N ASP A 18 -10.20 -4.01 -12.63
CA ASP A 18 -10.70 -5.04 -11.73
C ASP A 18 -9.60 -6.09 -11.41
N PRO A 19 -9.47 -6.55 -10.15
CA PRO A 19 -8.43 -7.50 -9.74
C PRO A 19 -8.40 -8.80 -10.54
N GLU A 20 -9.56 -9.39 -10.85
CA GLU A 20 -9.63 -10.64 -11.60
C GLU A 20 -9.23 -10.43 -13.05
N SER A 21 -9.70 -9.34 -13.66
CA SER A 21 -9.38 -8.95 -15.03
C SER A 21 -7.88 -8.68 -15.19
N PHE A 22 -7.27 -8.02 -14.21
CA PHE A 22 -5.84 -7.73 -14.19
C PHE A 22 -4.99 -9.00 -14.02
N LEU A 23 -5.36 -9.88 -13.09
CA LEU A 23 -4.67 -11.17 -12.93
C LEU A 23 -4.77 -12.03 -14.19
N ASN A 24 -5.95 -12.08 -14.82
CA ASN A 24 -6.15 -12.81 -16.08
C ASN A 24 -5.27 -12.25 -17.21
N PHE A 25 -5.16 -10.92 -17.31
CA PHE A 25 -4.25 -10.27 -18.26
C PHE A 25 -2.79 -10.68 -18.02
N LEU A 26 -2.33 -10.65 -16.76
CA LEU A 26 -0.96 -11.03 -16.40
C LEU A 26 -0.66 -12.51 -16.67
N HIS A 27 -1.63 -13.39 -16.46
CA HIS A 27 -1.52 -14.82 -16.79
C HIS A 27 -1.45 -15.06 -18.31
N GLN A 28 -2.25 -14.34 -19.09
CA GLN A 28 -2.27 -14.47 -20.55
C GLN A 28 -1.02 -13.91 -21.22
N SER A 29 -0.43 -12.85 -20.65
CA SER A 29 0.78 -12.22 -21.18
C SER A 29 2.06 -13.05 -20.98
N GLN A 30 1.97 -14.22 -20.30
CA GLN A 30 3.13 -15.04 -19.89
C GLN A 30 4.25 -14.21 -19.23
N SER A 31 3.87 -13.09 -18.63
CA SER A 31 4.80 -12.22 -17.96
C SER A 31 5.35 -12.99 -16.76
N GLY A 32 6.64 -13.32 -16.76
CA GLY A 32 7.36 -14.01 -15.67
C GLY A 32 7.43 -13.20 -14.37
N SER A 33 6.46 -12.32 -14.18
CA SER A 33 6.49 -11.11 -13.38
C SER A 33 5.40 -11.11 -12.31
N VAL A 34 4.59 -12.18 -12.28
CA VAL A 34 3.71 -12.58 -11.17
C VAL A 34 4.40 -13.69 -10.39
N ILE A 35 4.62 -13.45 -9.10
CA ILE A 35 5.28 -14.36 -8.18
C ILE A 35 4.24 -14.89 -7.21
N LYS A 36 4.24 -16.19 -6.94
CA LYS A 36 3.42 -16.76 -5.86
C LYS A 36 4.27 -16.88 -4.60
N LEU A 37 3.92 -16.13 -3.56
CA LEU A 37 4.64 -16.11 -2.29
C LEU A 37 3.67 -16.42 -1.15
N ASN A 38 3.96 -17.46 -0.35
CA ASN A 38 3.09 -17.93 0.74
C ASN A 38 1.63 -18.18 0.29
N ASN A 39 1.45 -18.87 -0.84
CA ASN A 39 0.17 -19.08 -1.51
C ASN A 39 -0.55 -17.85 -2.06
N ASN A 40 -0.02 -16.65 -1.86
CA ASN A 40 -0.61 -15.41 -2.37
C ASN A 40 0.11 -14.97 -3.65
N TRP A 41 -0.67 -14.60 -4.66
CA TRP A 41 -0.12 -13.98 -5.86
C TRP A 41 0.38 -12.57 -5.53
N ARG A 42 1.49 -12.20 -6.15
CA ARG A 42 2.17 -10.92 -5.97
C ARG A 42 2.65 -10.44 -7.33
N VAL A 43 2.54 -9.15 -7.61
CA VAL A 43 3.01 -8.55 -8.85
C VAL A 43 4.27 -7.75 -8.55
N SER A 44 5.31 -7.92 -9.36
CA SER A 44 6.54 -7.16 -9.24
C SER A 44 6.32 -5.68 -9.59
N ILE A 45 6.87 -4.78 -8.79
CA ILE A 45 6.81 -3.33 -9.04
C ILE A 45 7.46 -2.94 -10.37
N PHE A 46 8.45 -3.71 -10.82
CA PHE A 46 9.12 -3.50 -12.11
C PHE A 46 8.18 -3.75 -13.29
N THR A 47 7.30 -4.75 -13.16
CA THR A 47 6.27 -5.05 -14.17
C THR A 47 5.24 -3.95 -14.24
N LEU A 48 4.77 -3.48 -13.09
CA LEU A 48 3.79 -2.40 -13.02
C LEU A 48 4.37 -1.13 -13.65
N ALA A 49 5.63 -0.82 -13.34
CA ALA A 49 6.34 0.30 -13.94
C ALA A 49 6.45 0.17 -15.48
N GLU A 50 6.75 -1.03 -15.99
CA GLU A 50 6.80 -1.29 -17.44
C GLU A 50 5.43 -1.10 -18.11
N ILE A 51 4.36 -1.65 -17.53
CA ILE A 51 2.99 -1.52 -18.06
C ILE A 51 2.55 -0.05 -18.09
N LEU A 52 2.86 0.71 -17.04
CA LEU A 52 2.52 2.13 -16.91
C LEU A 52 3.49 3.07 -17.64
N ASN A 53 4.51 2.52 -18.30
CA ASN A 53 5.57 3.29 -18.96
C ASN A 53 6.20 4.35 -18.04
N THR A 54 6.51 3.94 -16.81
CA THR A 54 7.13 4.77 -15.76
C THR A 54 8.35 4.06 -15.18
N THR A 55 9.03 4.70 -14.22
CA THR A 55 10.15 4.06 -13.50
C THR A 55 9.66 3.41 -12.19
N PRO A 56 10.28 2.31 -11.75
CA PRO A 56 9.97 1.71 -10.46
C PRO A 56 10.09 2.68 -9.28
N ALA A 57 11.05 3.62 -9.35
CA ALA A 57 11.22 4.66 -8.33
C ALA A 57 10.00 5.59 -8.27
N THR A 58 9.56 6.13 -9.41
CA THR A 58 8.37 7.00 -9.48
C THR A 58 7.13 6.28 -8.96
N LEU A 59 7.00 4.99 -9.28
CA LEU A 59 5.86 4.19 -8.83
C LEU A 59 5.90 3.94 -7.32
N LEU A 60 7.09 3.68 -6.75
CA LEU A 60 7.26 3.55 -5.30
C LEU A 60 6.94 4.86 -4.57
N ASP A 61 7.44 5.98 -5.08
CA ASP A 61 7.16 7.31 -4.50
C ASP A 61 5.66 7.58 -4.48
N THR A 62 4.96 7.26 -5.57
CA THR A 62 3.49 7.43 -5.67
C THR A 62 2.75 6.55 -4.65
N LEU A 63 3.22 5.33 -4.42
CA LEU A 63 2.61 4.41 -3.45
C LEU A 63 2.85 4.85 -2.01
N GLU A 64 4.05 5.36 -1.73
CA GLU A 64 4.38 5.92 -0.43
C GLU A 64 3.51 7.15 -0.12
N ASP A 65 3.37 8.06 -1.08
CA ASP A 65 2.52 9.24 -0.94
C ASP A 65 1.04 8.87 -0.70
N TYR A 66 0.53 7.85 -1.39
CA TYR A 66 -0.83 7.38 -1.21
C TYR A 66 -1.06 6.78 0.19
N GLU A 67 -0.17 5.90 0.65
CA GLU A 67 -0.27 5.31 1.99
C GLU A 67 -0.09 6.36 3.08
N LEU A 68 0.80 7.34 2.88
CA LEU A 68 0.95 8.46 3.80
C LEU A 68 -0.32 9.32 3.85
N GLY A 69 -0.94 9.60 2.70
CA GLY A 69 -2.22 10.30 2.63
C GLY A 69 -3.32 9.58 3.40
N ARG A 70 -3.44 8.26 3.23
CA ARG A 70 -4.38 7.43 3.99
C ARG A 70 -4.14 7.45 5.49
N LEU A 71 -2.88 7.45 5.92
CA LEU A 71 -2.54 7.56 7.35
C LEU A 71 -2.92 8.92 7.92
N ILE A 72 -2.71 10.00 7.17
CA ILE A 72 -3.12 11.35 7.57
C ILE A 72 -4.65 11.41 7.71
N GLU A 73 -5.40 10.90 6.73
CA GLU A 73 -6.87 10.83 6.80
C GLU A 73 -7.36 10.00 8.00
N SER A 74 -6.64 8.93 8.36
CA SER A 74 -7.06 8.06 9.48
C SER A 74 -6.99 8.71 10.85
N VAL A 75 -6.26 9.81 10.99
CA VAL A 75 -6.11 10.57 12.24
C VAL A 75 -6.73 11.97 12.15
N ASP A 76 -7.42 12.29 11.06
CA ASP A 76 -8.02 13.62 10.85
C ASP A 76 -9.17 13.89 11.84
N ASP A 77 -9.88 12.84 12.24
CA ASP A 77 -10.95 12.88 13.25
C ASP A 77 -10.45 12.69 14.69
N ASP A 78 -9.13 12.50 14.90
CA ASP A 78 -8.59 12.29 16.24
C ASP A 78 -8.60 13.59 17.04
N ASP A 79 -8.91 13.47 18.33
CA ASP A 79 -8.90 14.60 19.26
C ASP A 79 -7.47 15.19 19.36
N PHE A 80 -7.34 16.46 18.99
CA PHE A 80 -6.12 17.21 19.25
C PHE A 80 -6.08 17.66 20.71
N PHE A 81 -5.13 17.12 21.46
CA PHE A 81 -4.90 17.50 22.85
C PHE A 81 -3.75 18.50 22.98
N ASP A 82 -3.94 19.51 23.82
CA ASP A 82 -2.83 20.33 24.29
C ASP A 82 -1.90 19.49 25.19
N ALA A 83 -0.66 19.96 25.39
CA ALA A 83 0.38 19.19 26.09
C ALA A 83 -0.05 18.68 27.48
N ASP A 84 -0.77 19.50 28.26
CA ASP A 84 -1.25 19.14 29.59
C ASP A 84 -2.41 18.13 29.55
N GLU A 85 -3.24 18.16 28.51
CA GLU A 85 -4.35 17.23 28.29
C GLU A 85 -3.84 15.87 27.80
N GLY A 86 -2.92 15.89 26.84
CA GLY A 86 -2.27 14.68 26.33
C GLY A 86 -1.50 13.94 27.41
N GLN A 87 -0.82 14.66 28.32
CA GLN A 87 -0.12 14.06 29.46
C GLN A 87 -1.08 13.30 30.39
N LYS A 88 -2.26 13.86 30.68
CA LYS A 88 -3.26 13.23 31.56
C LYS A 88 -3.84 11.97 30.94
N ILE A 89 -4.19 12.01 29.66
CA ILE A 89 -4.73 10.85 28.93
C ILE A 89 -3.68 9.73 28.83
N TYR A 90 -2.43 10.07 28.53
CA TYR A 90 -1.35 9.09 28.52
C TYR A 90 -1.15 8.40 29.88
N GLN A 91 -1.23 9.16 30.97
CA GLN A 91 -1.14 8.61 32.32
C GLN A 91 -2.33 7.70 32.67
N GLN A 92 -3.52 7.96 32.14
CA GLN A 92 -4.68 7.07 32.30
C GLN A 92 -4.45 5.72 31.62
N TYR A 93 -4.00 5.71 30.35
CA TYR A 93 -3.70 4.47 29.65
C TYR A 93 -2.61 3.64 30.32
N LEU A 94 -1.57 4.28 30.87
CA LEU A 94 -0.52 3.59 31.62
C LEU A 94 -1.02 2.96 32.94
N ALA A 95 -2.08 3.50 33.53
CA ALA A 95 -2.64 2.97 34.76
C ALA A 95 -3.63 1.81 34.52
N GLU A 96 -4.16 1.68 33.30
CA GLU A 96 -5.08 0.62 32.87
C GLU A 96 -4.38 -0.61 32.27
N ALA A 97 -3.09 -0.50 31.93
CA ALA A 97 -2.23 -1.57 31.40
C ALA A 97 -1.54 -2.40 32.49
#